data_AF-A0A7J4SZR2-F1
#
_entry.id   AF-A0A7J4SZR2-F1
#
_cell.length_a   1.000
_cell.length_b   1.000
_cell.length_c   1.000
_cell.angle_alpha   90.00
_cell.angle_beta   90.00
_cell.angle_gamma   90.00
#
_symmetry.space_group_name_H-M   'P 1'
#
loop_
_entity.id
_entity.type
_entity.pdbx_description
1 polymer ?
#
loop_
_entity_poly.entity_id
_entity_poly.type
_entity_poly.pdbx_seq_one_letter_code
_entity_poly.pdbx_strand_id
1 'polypeptide(L)'
;MVSEEKTVSDGGSPFKKWFMRQYWRVQQSQTIISMAFWVTTLTLLIWPYLRWRFENDSTIAGISTTYFGLIGIGVTVIVLVLLIGVIYDVTFGLWREHMTIIAERNPFSTYQMTPSFSVLLLQTNMLLRKIAADDEEAMRHCDFIDRWLEWNIDTEIFARTMSGWEQIVGDEDPYLPNLTDEQRQNLQSRVEELNNLK
;
A
#
# COMPACT_ATOMS: atom_id res chain seq x y z
N MET A 1 -33.53 24.66 -12.48
CA MET A 1 -32.47 24.37 -13.47
C MET A 1 -31.47 23.47 -12.79
N VAL A 2 -31.59 22.16 -13.04
CA VAL A 2 -30.67 21.14 -12.54
C VAL A 2 -29.60 21.04 -13.60
N SER A 3 -28.40 21.52 -13.30
CA SER A 3 -27.26 21.51 -14.22
C SER A 3 -26.84 20.09 -14.54
N GLU A 4 -26.53 19.88 -15.82
CA GLU A 4 -26.03 18.65 -16.41
C GLU A 4 -24.91 18.01 -15.57
N GLU A 5 -25.13 16.76 -15.22
CA GLU A 5 -24.12 15.83 -14.74
C GLU A 5 -23.09 15.66 -15.88
N LYS A 6 -22.00 16.42 -15.82
CA LYS A 6 -20.81 16.15 -16.64
C LYS A 6 -20.33 14.75 -16.27
N THR A 7 -20.63 13.79 -17.13
CA THR A 7 -20.04 12.45 -17.10
C THR A 7 -18.54 12.60 -17.22
N VAL A 8 -17.85 12.54 -16.08
CA VAL A 8 -16.40 12.41 -16.00
C VAL A 8 -16.01 11.23 -16.88
N SER A 9 -15.28 11.48 -17.96
CA SER A 9 -14.79 10.41 -18.81
C SER A 9 -13.72 9.65 -18.04
N ASP A 10 -14.11 8.51 -17.46
CA ASP A 10 -13.22 7.53 -16.86
C ASP A 10 -12.24 7.08 -17.97
N GLY A 11 -11.01 7.63 -17.94
CA GLY A 11 -9.99 7.51 -18.98
C GLY A 11 -9.41 6.10 -19.20
N GLY A 12 -10.13 5.05 -18.82
CA GLY A 12 -9.79 3.66 -19.08
C GLY A 12 -10.98 2.91 -19.66
N SER A 13 -10.79 2.26 -20.82
CA SER A 13 -11.78 1.37 -21.42
C SER A 13 -12.42 0.44 -20.36
N PRO A 14 -13.75 0.31 -20.29
CA PRO A 14 -14.43 -0.58 -19.34
C PRO A 14 -13.90 -2.03 -19.38
N PHE A 15 -13.46 -2.47 -20.55
CA PHE A 15 -12.78 -3.75 -20.75
C PHE A 15 -11.43 -3.81 -20.03
N LYS A 16 -10.61 -2.76 -20.15
CA LYS A 16 -9.33 -2.62 -19.45
C LYS A 16 -9.54 -2.66 -17.93
N LYS A 17 -10.57 -1.98 -17.42
CA LYS A 17 -10.93 -1.98 -15.99
C LYS A 17 -11.36 -3.37 -15.50
N TRP A 18 -12.16 -4.09 -16.29
CA TRP A 18 -12.55 -5.48 -15.99
C TRP A 18 -11.35 -6.43 -16.01
N PHE A 19 -10.48 -6.31 -17.02
CA PHE A 19 -9.28 -7.13 -17.15
C PHE A 19 -8.32 -6.91 -15.98
N MET A 20 -8.06 -5.64 -15.62
CA MET A 20 -7.26 -5.30 -14.44
C MET A 20 -7.82 -5.90 -13.15
N ARG A 21 -9.15 -5.95 -13.02
CA ARG A 21 -9.81 -6.59 -11.86
C ARG A 21 -9.58 -8.10 -11.81
N GLN A 22 -9.60 -8.79 -12.95
CA GLN A 22 -9.29 -10.23 -12.98
C GLN A 22 -7.82 -10.50 -12.75
N TYR A 23 -6.94 -9.72 -13.39
CA TYR A 23 -5.50 -9.77 -13.15
C TYR A 23 -5.17 -9.63 -11.66
N TRP A 24 -5.78 -8.64 -10.99
CA TRP A 24 -5.63 -8.45 -9.56
C TRP A 24 -6.06 -9.67 -8.75
N ARG A 25 -7.20 -10.29 -9.07
CA ARG A 25 -7.68 -11.50 -8.38
C ARG A 25 -6.72 -12.67 -8.53
N VAL A 26 -6.15 -12.85 -9.72
CA VAL A 26 -5.15 -13.88 -9.99
C VAL A 26 -3.88 -13.63 -9.19
N GLN A 27 -3.41 -12.38 -9.13
CA GLN A 27 -2.24 -12.01 -8.35
C GLN A 27 -2.43 -12.27 -6.86
N GLN A 28 -3.61 -11.96 -6.31
CA GLN A 28 -3.92 -12.25 -4.91
C GLN A 28 -4.01 -13.74 -4.59
N SER A 29 -4.50 -14.57 -5.53
CA SER A 29 -4.62 -16.02 -5.33
C SER A 29 -3.33 -16.78 -5.64
N GLN A 30 -2.36 -16.16 -6.32
CA GLN A 30 -1.13 -16.80 -6.79
C GLN A 30 -0.38 -17.52 -5.66
N THR A 31 -0.21 -16.87 -4.50
CA THR A 31 0.54 -17.46 -3.38
C THR A 31 -0.17 -18.69 -2.80
N ILE A 32 -1.49 -18.63 -2.67
CA ILE A 32 -2.31 -19.73 -2.14
C ILE A 32 -2.26 -20.94 -3.08
N ILE A 33 -2.48 -20.69 -4.39
CA ILE A 33 -2.46 -21.74 -5.41
C ILE A 33 -1.06 -22.35 -5.51
N SER A 34 -0.01 -21.53 -5.51
CA SER A 34 1.38 -21.99 -5.54
C SER A 34 1.70 -22.86 -4.34
N MET A 35 1.33 -22.43 -3.12
CA MET A 35 1.59 -23.19 -1.91
C MET A 35 0.86 -24.54 -1.92
N ALA A 36 -0.42 -24.56 -2.29
CA ALA A 36 -1.19 -25.79 -2.42
C ALA A 36 -0.59 -26.74 -3.47
N PHE A 37 -0.15 -26.20 -4.61
CA PHE A 37 0.50 -26.96 -5.67
C PHE A 37 1.82 -27.59 -5.20
N TRP A 38 2.69 -26.82 -4.53
CA TRP A 38 3.98 -27.32 -4.06
C TRP A 38 3.84 -28.35 -2.95
N VAL A 39 2.95 -28.14 -1.99
CA VAL A 39 2.68 -29.12 -0.92
C VAL A 39 2.17 -30.43 -1.53
N THR A 40 1.21 -30.35 -2.46
CA THR A 40 0.66 -31.54 -3.14
C THR A 40 1.74 -32.26 -3.95
N THR A 41 2.53 -31.53 -4.72
CA THR A 41 3.60 -32.09 -5.56
C THR A 41 4.66 -32.79 -4.70
N LEU A 42 5.11 -32.16 -3.62
CA LEU A 42 6.07 -32.76 -2.68
C LEU A 42 5.49 -34.00 -2.00
N THR A 43 4.24 -33.94 -1.56
CA THR A 43 3.54 -35.08 -0.93
C THR A 43 3.48 -36.28 -1.87
N LEU A 44 3.08 -36.06 -3.12
CA LEU A 44 2.98 -37.12 -4.14
C LEU A 44 4.35 -37.65 -4.57
N LEU A 45 5.38 -36.80 -4.60
CA LEU A 45 6.74 -37.21 -4.93
C LEU A 45 7.38 -38.04 -3.80
N ILE A 46 7.04 -37.75 -2.54
CA ILE A 46 7.53 -38.47 -1.37
C ILE A 46 6.76 -39.79 -1.15
N TRP A 47 5.46 -39.82 -1.46
CA TRP A 47 4.59 -40.98 -1.27
C TRP A 47 5.19 -42.34 -1.72
N PRO A 48 5.73 -42.51 -2.94
CA PRO A 48 6.26 -43.81 -3.37
C PRO A 48 7.41 -44.33 -2.50
N TYR A 49 8.14 -43.45 -1.80
CA TYR A 49 9.22 -43.83 -0.90
C TYR A 49 8.72 -44.23 0.50
N LEU A 50 7.51 -43.83 0.88
CA LEU A 50 6.92 -44.11 2.20
C LEU A 50 5.74 -45.09 2.15
N ARG A 51 5.22 -45.42 0.95
CA ARG A 51 4.05 -46.28 0.78
C ARG A 51 4.19 -47.64 1.48
N TRP A 52 5.41 -48.20 1.54
CA TRP A 52 5.71 -49.48 2.18
C TRP A 52 5.32 -49.52 3.67
N ARG A 53 5.24 -48.36 4.33
CA ARG A 53 4.83 -48.27 5.75
C ARG A 53 3.33 -48.43 5.95
N PHE A 54 2.56 -48.29 4.87
CA PHE A 54 1.10 -48.22 4.86
C PHE A 54 0.43 -49.33 4.04
N GLU A 55 1.21 -50.30 3.53
CA GLU A 55 0.73 -51.43 2.69
C GLU A 55 -0.09 -52.49 3.46
N ASN A 56 -0.28 -52.35 4.78
CA ASN A 56 -0.97 -53.37 5.61
C ASN A 56 -2.51 -53.39 5.48
N ASP A 57 -3.06 -52.87 4.37
CA ASP A 57 -4.49 -52.86 3.98
C ASP A 57 -5.50 -52.66 5.12
N SER A 58 -5.07 -51.86 6.11
CA SER A 58 -5.82 -51.64 7.34
C SER A 58 -6.72 -50.45 7.10
N THR A 59 -8.01 -50.61 7.36
CA THR A 59 -8.93 -49.48 7.45
C THR A 59 -8.94 -48.99 8.88
N ILE A 60 -8.56 -47.73 9.09
CA ILE A 60 -8.68 -47.07 10.39
C ILE A 60 -9.89 -46.15 10.28
N ALA A 61 -10.90 -46.35 11.14
CA ALA A 61 -12.15 -45.58 11.12
C ALA A 61 -12.86 -45.56 9.74
N GLY A 62 -12.77 -46.66 8.98
CA GLY A 62 -13.41 -46.80 7.67
C GLY A 62 -12.70 -46.09 6.51
N ILE A 63 -11.56 -45.42 6.77
CA ILE A 63 -10.73 -44.77 5.76
C ILE A 63 -9.46 -45.60 5.55
N SER A 64 -9.04 -45.77 4.29
CA SER A 64 -7.79 -46.45 3.96
C SER A 64 -6.60 -45.73 4.60
N THR A 65 -5.71 -46.50 5.22
CA THR A 65 -4.47 -45.99 5.83
C THR A 65 -3.62 -45.17 4.85
N THR A 66 -3.77 -45.39 3.55
CA THR A 66 -3.17 -44.58 2.47
C THR A 66 -3.51 -43.09 2.56
N TYR A 67 -4.78 -42.73 2.81
CA TYR A 67 -5.19 -41.33 2.89
C TYR A 67 -4.62 -40.65 4.13
N PHE A 68 -4.56 -41.36 5.26
CA PHE A 68 -3.88 -40.87 6.47
C PHE A 68 -2.39 -40.67 6.24
N GLY A 69 -1.73 -41.58 5.52
CA GLY A 69 -0.33 -41.44 5.13
C GLY A 69 -0.08 -40.20 4.27
N LEU A 70 -0.91 -39.96 3.26
CA LEU A 70 -0.82 -38.76 2.41
C LEU A 70 -1.04 -37.47 3.20
N ILE A 71 -2.06 -37.43 4.07
CA ILE A 71 -2.31 -36.27 4.94
C ILE A 71 -1.12 -36.05 5.89
N GLY A 72 -0.59 -37.10 6.50
CA GLY A 72 0.56 -37.01 7.41
C GLY A 72 1.81 -36.45 6.74
N ILE A 73 2.11 -36.90 5.51
CA ILE A 73 3.23 -36.36 4.72
C ILE A 73 2.97 -34.88 4.39
N GLY A 74 1.77 -34.55 3.91
CA GLY A 74 1.41 -33.17 3.57
C GLY A 74 1.54 -32.21 4.77
N VAL A 75 1.05 -32.61 5.94
CA VAL A 75 1.20 -31.83 7.18
C VAL A 75 2.67 -31.68 7.55
N THR A 76 3.47 -32.74 7.44
CA THR A 76 4.92 -32.68 7.73
C THR A 76 5.64 -31.69 6.81
N VAL A 77 5.33 -31.70 5.51
CA VAL A 77 5.88 -30.74 4.54
C VAL A 77 5.51 -29.31 4.92
N ILE A 78 4.25 -29.05 5.27
CA ILE A 78 3.81 -27.71 5.71
C ILE A 78 4.59 -27.25 6.95
N VAL A 79 4.74 -28.12 7.96
CA VAL A 79 5.49 -27.79 9.19
C VAL A 79 6.95 -27.48 8.87
N LEU A 80 7.61 -28.26 8.01
CA LEU A 80 9.00 -28.01 7.60
C LEU A 80 9.14 -26.67 6.86
N VAL A 81 8.23 -26.35 5.94
CA VAL A 81 8.23 -25.06 5.23
C VAL A 81 8.05 -23.90 6.21
N LEU A 82 7.13 -24.03 7.18
CA LEU A 82 6.93 -23.02 8.22
C LEU A 82 8.17 -22.86 9.11
N LEU A 83 8.83 -23.96 9.50
CA LEU A 83 10.07 -23.91 10.27
C LEU A 83 11.19 -23.18 9.52
N ILE A 84 11.35 -23.44 8.23
CA ILE A 84 12.30 -22.72 7.38
C ILE A 84 11.94 -21.23 7.34
N GLY A 85 10.66 -20.89 7.19
CA GLY A 85 10.19 -19.50 7.23
C GLY A 85 10.51 -18.81 8.56
N VAL A 86 10.26 -19.46 9.69
CA VAL A 86 10.60 -18.93 11.02
C VAL A 86 12.11 -18.73 11.18
N ILE A 87 12.92 -19.69 10.76
CA ILE A 87 14.39 -19.57 10.79
C ILE A 87 14.83 -18.40 9.90
N TYR A 88 14.22 -18.25 8.73
CA TYR A 88 14.49 -17.16 7.80
C TYR A 88 14.23 -15.80 8.45
N ASP A 89 13.05 -15.64 9.05
CA ASP A 89 12.62 -14.39 9.69
C ASP A 89 13.47 -14.04 10.92
N VAL A 90 13.75 -15.02 11.78
CA VAL A 90 14.47 -14.80 13.05
C VAL A 90 15.98 -14.62 12.83
N THR A 91 16.59 -15.40 11.92
CA THR A 91 18.06 -15.45 11.78
C THR A 91 18.56 -14.36 10.83
N PHE A 92 17.91 -14.19 9.68
CA PHE A 92 18.40 -13.26 8.68
C PHE A 92 17.84 -11.85 8.85
N GLY A 93 16.69 -11.69 9.51
CA GLY A 93 16.09 -10.37 9.73
C GLY A 93 15.77 -9.59 8.44
N LEU A 94 15.86 -10.24 7.27
CA LEU A 94 15.70 -9.66 5.94
C LEU A 94 14.33 -9.00 5.75
N TRP A 95 13.31 -9.47 6.47
CA TRP A 95 12.02 -8.80 6.53
C TRP A 95 12.13 -7.34 7.00
N ARG A 96 12.95 -7.07 8.03
CA ARG A 96 13.12 -5.69 8.53
C ARG A 96 13.80 -4.82 7.49
N GLU A 97 14.87 -5.31 6.87
CA GLU A 97 15.57 -4.59 5.81
C GLU A 97 14.67 -4.36 4.59
N HIS A 98 13.88 -5.35 4.21
CA HIS A 98 12.89 -5.25 3.14
C HIS A 98 11.84 -4.17 3.44
N MET A 99 11.31 -4.14 4.66
CA MET A 99 10.36 -3.10 5.09
C MET A 99 11.00 -1.70 5.12
N THR A 100 12.26 -1.60 5.53
CA THR A 100 13.03 -0.35 5.43
C THR A 100 13.16 0.11 3.98
N ILE A 101 13.53 -0.78 3.05
CA ILE A 101 13.63 -0.45 1.63
C ILE A 101 12.27 -0.04 1.06
N ILE A 102 11.19 -0.71 1.44
CA ILE A 102 9.82 -0.32 1.03
C ILE A 102 9.49 1.08 1.55
N ALA A 103 9.84 1.39 2.81
CA ALA A 103 9.65 2.70 3.39
C ALA A 103 10.52 3.76 2.69
N GLU A 104 11.80 3.49 2.44
CA GLU A 104 12.71 4.39 1.72
C GLU A 104 12.23 4.69 0.29
N ARG A 105 11.65 3.68 -0.38
CA ARG A 105 11.06 3.84 -1.71
C ARG A 105 9.67 4.48 -1.69
N ASN A 106 9.03 4.58 -0.53
CA ASN A 106 7.74 5.22 -0.41
C ASN A 106 7.94 6.75 -0.45
N PRO A 107 7.46 7.45 -1.49
CA PRO A 107 7.65 8.89 -1.60
C PRO A 107 7.09 9.64 -0.38
N PHE A 108 6.04 9.13 0.25
CA PHE A 108 5.45 9.76 1.43
C PHE A 108 6.30 9.61 2.71
N SER A 109 7.15 8.59 2.76
CA SER A 109 8.13 8.44 3.86
C SER A 109 9.35 9.34 3.62
N THR A 110 9.77 9.52 2.35
CA THR A 110 10.81 10.47 1.96
C THR A 110 10.40 11.92 2.25
N TYR A 111 9.16 12.30 1.93
CA TYR A 111 8.65 13.65 2.15
C TYR A 111 8.04 13.87 3.55
N GLN A 112 8.09 12.85 4.43
CA GLN A 112 7.63 12.87 5.83
C GLN A 112 6.15 13.25 6.07
N MET A 113 5.43 13.72 5.06
CA MET A 113 4.08 14.23 5.15
C MET A 113 3.36 14.16 3.80
N THR A 114 2.12 13.63 3.81
CA THR A 114 1.27 13.58 2.62
C THR A 114 0.57 14.93 2.40
N PRO A 115 0.34 15.38 1.14
CA PRO A 115 -0.31 16.67 0.88
C PRO A 115 -1.69 16.83 1.52
N SER A 116 -2.49 15.75 1.61
CA SER A 116 -3.78 15.77 2.31
C SER A 116 -3.62 16.03 3.81
N PHE A 117 -2.58 15.47 4.43
CA PHE A 117 -2.27 15.71 5.83
C PHE A 117 -1.77 17.13 6.05
N SER A 118 -1.02 17.70 5.10
CA SER A 118 -0.59 19.11 5.12
C SER A 118 -1.77 20.07 5.14
N VAL A 119 -2.79 19.84 4.31
CA VAL A 119 -4.01 20.67 4.31
C VAL A 119 -4.74 20.58 5.65
N LEU A 120 -4.84 19.39 6.24
CA LEU A 120 -5.43 19.21 7.57
C LEU A 120 -4.63 19.93 8.66
N LEU A 121 -3.30 19.82 8.63
CA LEU A 121 -2.40 20.51 9.57
C LEU A 121 -2.50 22.04 9.41
N LEU A 122 -2.60 22.55 8.19
CA LEU A 122 -2.80 23.96 7.93
C LEU A 122 -4.09 24.47 8.57
N GLN A 123 -5.21 23.78 8.33
CA GLN A 123 -6.50 24.16 8.90
C GLN A 123 -6.48 24.13 10.43
N THR A 124 -5.90 23.09 11.02
CA THR A 124 -5.79 22.97 12.47
C THR A 124 -4.84 24.03 13.06
N ASN A 125 -3.74 24.36 12.39
CA ASN A 125 -2.82 25.41 12.80
C ASN A 125 -3.50 26.79 12.79
N MET A 126 -4.27 27.10 11.74
CA MET A 126 -5.06 28.33 11.65
C MET A 126 -6.09 28.45 12.78
N LEU A 127 -6.74 27.34 13.15
CA LEU A 127 -7.68 27.31 14.27
C LEU A 127 -6.95 27.52 15.60
N LEU A 128 -5.82 26.86 15.80
CA LEU A 128 -5.03 26.98 17.03
C LEU A 128 -4.53 28.43 17.23
N ARG A 129 -4.05 29.08 16.17
CA ARG A 129 -3.65 30.50 16.21
C ARG A 129 -4.80 31.42 16.64
N LYS A 130 -6.04 31.13 16.22
CA LYS A 130 -7.21 31.93 16.59
C LYS A 130 -7.68 31.69 18.03
N ILE A 131 -7.57 30.45 18.51
CA ILE A 131 -8.10 30.04 19.82
C ILE A 131 -7.09 30.34 20.95
N ALA A 132 -5.79 30.22 20.66
CA ALA A 132 -4.70 30.36 21.64
C ALA A 132 -3.77 31.53 21.29
N ALA A 133 -4.32 32.64 20.76
CA ALA A 133 -3.54 33.79 20.29
C ALA A 133 -2.66 34.42 21.39
N ASP A 134 -3.10 34.34 22.65
CA ASP A 134 -2.41 34.93 23.81
C ASP A 134 -1.37 33.97 24.43
N ASP A 135 -1.24 32.75 23.93
CA ASP A 135 -0.31 31.73 24.43
C ASP A 135 0.97 31.70 23.57
N GLU A 136 2.08 32.19 24.14
CA GLU A 136 3.38 32.22 23.46
C GLU A 136 3.90 30.83 23.08
N GLU A 137 3.62 29.79 23.88
CA GLU A 137 4.05 28.43 23.58
C GLU A 137 3.21 27.83 22.44
N ALA A 138 1.91 28.12 22.42
CA ALA A 138 1.05 27.76 21.28
C ALA A 138 1.51 28.46 20.01
N MET A 139 1.82 29.76 20.04
CA MET A 139 2.31 30.50 18.87
C MET A 139 3.64 29.94 18.36
N ARG A 140 4.56 29.57 19.25
CA ARG A 140 5.84 28.92 18.89
C ARG A 140 5.61 27.59 18.16
N HIS A 141 4.63 26.79 18.60
CA HIS A 141 4.26 25.55 17.92
C HIS A 141 3.65 25.84 16.54
N CYS A 142 2.75 26.81 16.45
CA CYS A 142 2.15 27.23 15.19
C CYS A 142 3.21 27.69 14.18
N ASP A 143 4.23 28.45 14.62
CA ASP A 143 5.35 28.89 13.77
C ASP A 143 6.20 27.71 13.27
N PHE A 144 6.35 26.66 14.08
CA PHE A 144 7.04 25.44 13.65
C PHE A 144 6.26 24.70 12.56
N ILE A 145 4.95 24.54 12.75
CA ILE A 145 4.08 23.88 11.77
C ILE A 145 4.05 24.68 10.45
N ASP A 146 4.04 26.01 10.49
CA ASP A 146 4.05 26.83 9.29
C ASP A 146 5.32 26.63 8.44
N ARG A 147 6.50 26.61 9.07
CA ARG A 147 7.75 26.29 8.37
C ARG A 147 7.75 24.89 7.77
N TRP A 148 7.13 23.93 8.46
CA TRP A 148 7.05 22.56 7.96
C TRP A 148 6.09 22.42 6.78
N LEU A 149 4.95 23.13 6.82
CA LEU A 149 4.00 23.21 5.72
C LEU A 149 4.61 23.91 4.50
N GLU A 150 5.32 25.01 4.71
CA GLU A 150 6.04 25.75 3.67
C GLU A 150 7.01 24.84 2.92
N TRP A 151 7.83 24.09 3.65
CA TRP A 151 8.74 23.10 3.07
C TRP A 151 7.99 22.00 2.30
N ASN A 152 6.87 21.49 2.85
CA ASN A 152 6.13 20.41 2.21
C ASN A 152 5.43 20.83 0.91
N ILE A 153 4.92 22.06 0.85
CA ILE A 153 4.28 22.59 -0.36
C ILE A 153 5.29 22.70 -1.51
N ASP A 154 6.57 22.94 -1.20
CA ASP A 154 7.65 22.96 -2.20
C ASP A 154 8.11 21.55 -2.66
N THR A 155 7.44 20.47 -2.24
CA THR A 155 7.79 19.11 -2.68
C THR A 155 7.08 18.71 -3.97
N GLU A 156 7.73 17.87 -4.78
CA GLU A 156 7.15 17.37 -6.04
C GLU A 156 5.83 16.60 -5.82
N ILE A 157 5.72 15.87 -4.70
CA ILE A 157 4.53 15.10 -4.36
C ILE A 157 3.31 16.00 -4.11
N PHE A 158 3.54 17.22 -3.59
CA PHE A 158 2.48 18.20 -3.39
C PHE A 158 1.96 18.71 -4.73
N ALA A 159 2.86 19.10 -5.66
CA ALA A 159 2.48 19.49 -7.02
C ALA A 159 1.73 18.38 -7.78
N ARG A 160 2.18 17.12 -7.67
CA ARG A 160 1.47 15.97 -8.28
C ARG A 160 0.08 15.77 -7.71
N THR A 161 -0.09 16.01 -6.41
CA THR A 161 -1.39 15.87 -5.74
C THR A 161 -2.33 17.01 -6.10
N MET A 162 -1.82 18.24 -6.22
CA MET A 162 -2.56 19.40 -6.73
C MET A 162 -3.10 19.17 -8.14
N SER A 163 -2.25 18.71 -9.07
CA SER A 163 -2.67 18.27 -10.42
C SER A 163 -3.81 17.23 -10.38
N GLY A 164 -3.73 16.29 -9.43
CA GLY A 164 -4.80 15.31 -9.22
C GLY A 164 -6.09 15.91 -8.65
N TRP A 165 -5.99 16.87 -7.72
CA TRP A 165 -7.14 17.54 -7.13
C TRP A 165 -7.87 18.42 -8.12
N GLU A 166 -7.16 19.18 -8.97
CA GLU A 166 -7.79 19.94 -10.06
C GLU A 166 -8.66 19.03 -10.95
N GLN A 167 -8.15 17.83 -11.27
CA GLN A 167 -8.87 16.86 -12.09
C GLN A 167 -10.10 16.27 -11.37
N ILE A 168 -10.00 16.01 -10.07
CA ILE A 168 -11.04 15.31 -9.29
C ILE A 168 -12.11 16.27 -8.76
N VAL A 169 -11.68 17.40 -8.19
CA VAL A 169 -12.51 18.39 -7.49
C VAL A 169 -13.01 19.45 -8.47
N GLY A 170 -12.29 19.71 -9.56
CA GLY A 170 -12.66 20.72 -10.55
C GLY A 170 -12.47 22.17 -10.07
N ASP A 171 -11.63 22.36 -9.05
CA ASP A 171 -11.26 23.65 -8.48
C ASP A 171 -9.72 23.78 -8.46
N GLU A 172 -9.21 25.00 -8.53
CA GLU A 172 -7.79 25.30 -8.80
C GLU A 172 -6.88 24.93 -7.63
N ASP A 173 -7.30 25.18 -6.39
CA ASP A 173 -6.51 24.86 -5.21
C ASP A 173 -7.36 24.78 -3.92
N PRO A 174 -6.93 23.99 -2.91
CA PRO A 174 -7.39 24.26 -1.55
C PRO A 174 -6.95 25.66 -1.14
N TYR A 175 -7.72 26.33 -0.29
CA TYR A 175 -7.31 27.63 0.26
C TYR A 175 -6.01 27.48 1.10
N LEU A 176 -4.90 27.98 0.56
CA LEU A 176 -3.56 27.96 1.18
C LEU A 176 -3.12 29.39 1.59
N PRO A 177 -3.61 29.92 2.72
CA PRO A 177 -3.38 31.31 3.15
C PRO A 177 -1.93 31.62 3.54
N ASN A 178 -1.14 30.60 3.84
CA ASN A 178 0.22 30.78 4.36
C ASN A 178 1.26 30.86 3.23
N LEU A 179 0.84 30.72 1.96
CA LEU A 179 1.72 30.86 0.81
C LEU A 179 1.86 32.31 0.38
N THR A 180 3.10 32.71 0.10
CA THR A 180 3.36 33.97 -0.61
C THR A 180 2.96 33.87 -2.08
N ASP A 181 2.75 35.02 -2.75
CA ASP A 181 2.42 35.06 -4.18
C ASP A 181 3.50 34.37 -5.04
N GLU A 182 4.77 34.49 -4.65
CA GLU A 182 5.90 33.83 -5.31
C GLU A 182 5.82 32.30 -5.18
N GLN A 183 5.51 31.79 -3.99
CA GLN A 183 5.37 30.35 -3.75
C GLN A 183 4.17 29.75 -4.50
N ARG A 184 3.07 30.52 -4.59
CA ARG A 184 1.90 30.14 -5.38
C ARG A 184 2.24 30.02 -6.86
N GLN A 185 2.97 31.00 -7.42
CA GLN A 185 3.41 30.96 -8.82
C GLN A 185 4.36 29.79 -9.11
N ASN A 186 5.32 29.52 -8.22
CA ASN A 186 6.24 28.39 -8.35
C ASN A 186 5.50 27.03 -8.28
N LEU A 187 4.53 26.90 -7.37
CA LEU A 187 3.70 25.69 -7.31
C LEU A 187 2.92 25.49 -8.61
N GLN A 188 2.29 26.55 -9.13
CA GLN A 188 1.55 26.51 -10.40
C GLN A 188 2.45 26.12 -11.58
N SER A 189 3.63 26.72 -11.72
CA SER A 189 4.55 26.39 -12.82
C SER A 189 4.99 24.93 -12.77
N ARG A 190 5.19 24.36 -11.58
CA ARG A 190 5.54 22.94 -11.42
C ARG A 190 4.38 22.00 -11.74
N VAL A 191 3.16 22.38 -11.40
CA VAL A 191 1.95 21.64 -11.81
C VAL A 191 1.83 21.63 -13.33
N GLU A 192 2.06 22.77 -13.98
CA GLU A 192 2.06 22.89 -15.45
C GLU A 192 3.16 22.05 -16.11
N GLU A 193 4.40 22.12 -15.61
CA GLU A 193 5.51 21.28 -16.08
C GLU A 193 5.18 19.79 -15.98
N LEU A 194 4.61 19.35 -14.87
CA LEU A 194 4.20 17.95 -14.68
C LEU A 194 3.07 17.53 -15.62
N ASN A 195 2.14 18.43 -15.94
CA ASN A 195 1.07 18.17 -16.90
C ASN A 195 1.58 18.11 -18.34
N ASN A 196 2.62 18.88 -18.69
CA ASN A 196 3.25 18.87 -20.01
C ASN A 196 4.15 17.64 -20.27
N LEU A 197 4.52 16.91 -19.22
CA LEU A 197 5.31 15.66 -19.29
C LEU A 197 4.44 14.39 -19.45
N LYS A 198 3.11 14.51 -19.42
CA LYS A 198 2.15 13.41 -19.65
C LYS A 198 1.80 13.26 -21.13
#